data_AF-A0A286XPM1-F1
#
_entry.id   AF-A0A286XPM1-F1
#
_cell.length_a   1.000
_cell.length_b   1.000
_cell.length_c   1.000
_cell.angle_alpha   90.00
_cell.angle_beta   90.00
_cell.angle_gamma   90.00
#
_symmetry.space_group_name_H-M   'P 1'
#
loop_
_entity.id
_entity.type
_entity.pdbx_description
1 polymer ?
#
loop_
_entity_poly.entity_id
_entity_poly.type
_entity_poly.pdbx_seq_one_letter_code
_entity_poly.pdbx_strand_id
1 'polypeptide(L)'
;MSLSMEELEVTAQEVLGRLKSHQLFQSEWDTAAFVVFLTFAGTVLLLLLLVIAHCCCHCCCPSTKPRKERPKGIDNLAMEP
;
A
#
# COMPACT_ATOMS: atom_id res chain seq x y z
N MET A 1 27.84 -11.19 14.67
CA MET A 1 26.69 -10.31 14.36
C MET A 1 25.41 -10.91 14.95
N SER A 2 25.46 -11.32 16.23
CA SER A 2 24.36 -11.99 16.96
C SER A 2 23.92 -11.20 18.19
N LEU A 3 24.79 -10.32 18.72
CA LEU A 3 24.50 -9.40 19.83
C LEU A 3 23.33 -8.44 19.56
N SER A 4 22.91 -8.24 18.31
CA SER A 4 21.83 -7.32 17.95
C SER A 4 20.42 -7.92 18.02
N MET A 5 20.26 -9.25 17.96
CA MET A 5 18.94 -9.89 18.02
C MET A 5 18.45 -10.06 19.46
N GLU A 6 19.30 -10.53 20.37
CA GLU A 6 18.96 -10.68 21.79
C GLU A 6 18.61 -9.34 22.45
N GLU A 7 19.38 -8.28 22.18
CA GLU A 7 19.09 -6.93 22.69
C GLU A 7 17.76 -6.39 22.15
N LEU A 8 17.44 -6.69 20.88
CA LEU A 8 16.17 -6.31 20.28
C LEU A 8 15.00 -7.08 20.88
N GLU A 9 15.17 -8.36 21.18
CA GLU A 9 14.17 -9.20 21.83
C GLU A 9 13.87 -8.74 23.25
N VAL A 10 14.91 -8.44 24.04
CA VAL A 10 14.76 -7.91 25.41
C VAL A 10 14.07 -6.54 25.38
N THR A 11 14.50 -5.66 24.47
CA THR A 11 13.87 -4.34 24.29
C THR A 11 12.42 -4.48 23.84
N ALA A 12 12.13 -5.40 22.91
CA ALA A 12 10.78 -5.70 22.44
C ALA A 12 9.91 -6.22 23.59
N GLN A 13 10.41 -7.17 24.39
CA GLN A 13 9.69 -7.72 25.54
C GLN A 13 9.45 -6.68 26.63
N GLU A 14 10.39 -5.77 26.87
CA GLU A 14 10.21 -4.68 27.83
C GLU A 14 9.17 -3.67 27.31
N VAL A 15 9.22 -3.23 26.05
CA VAL A 15 8.21 -2.31 25.52
C VAL A 15 6.84 -2.99 25.40
N LEU A 16 6.78 -4.25 24.99
CA LEU A 16 5.53 -5.04 24.96
C LEU A 16 4.98 -5.27 26.36
N GLY A 17 5.84 -5.56 27.34
CA GLY A 17 5.49 -5.70 28.74
C GLY A 17 4.98 -4.40 29.34
N ARG A 18 5.58 -3.27 28.97
CA ARG A 18 5.13 -1.92 29.34
C ARG A 18 3.81 -1.58 28.66
N LEU A 19 3.64 -1.78 27.35
CA LEU A 19 2.36 -1.58 26.65
C LEU A 19 1.24 -2.44 27.24
N LYS A 20 1.57 -3.67 27.63
CA LYS A 20 0.63 -4.62 28.25
C LYS A 20 0.30 -4.26 29.70
N SER A 21 1.25 -3.72 30.46
CA SER A 21 1.00 -3.29 31.85
C SER A 21 0.30 -1.94 31.93
N HIS A 22 0.49 -1.08 30.92
CA HIS A 22 -0.12 0.25 30.84
C HIS A 22 -1.59 0.21 30.42
N GLN A 23 -2.42 -0.67 30.97
CA GLN A 23 -3.89 -0.51 31.05
C GLN A 23 -4.62 0.01 29.79
N LEU A 24 -4.09 -0.18 28.57
CA LEU A 24 -4.67 0.38 27.34
C LEU A 24 -6.03 -0.27 26.98
N PHE A 25 -6.46 -1.24 27.79
CA PHE A 25 -7.66 -2.04 27.62
C PHE A 25 -8.56 -2.04 28.88
N GLN A 26 -8.34 -1.17 29.86
CA GLN A 26 -9.17 -1.18 31.09
C GLN A 26 -10.54 -0.52 30.91
N SER A 27 -10.64 0.43 29.98
CA SER A 27 -11.89 1.11 29.63
C SER A 27 -12.42 0.59 28.30
N GLU A 28 -13.72 0.30 28.24
CA GLU A 28 -14.41 -0.06 26.99
C GLU A 28 -14.21 1.00 25.90
N TRP A 29 -14.07 2.27 26.31
CA TRP A 29 -13.81 3.40 25.42
C TRP A 29 -12.40 3.42 24.84
N ASP A 30 -11.38 2.98 25.60
CA ASP A 30 -10.00 2.91 25.09
C ASP A 30 -9.87 1.79 24.06
N THR A 31 -10.57 0.67 24.29
CA THR A 31 -10.65 -0.42 23.31
C THR A 31 -11.36 0.04 22.04
N ALA A 32 -12.49 0.75 22.17
CA ALA A 32 -13.20 1.31 21.02
C ALA A 32 -12.32 2.29 20.22
N ALA A 33 -11.63 3.21 20.90
CA ALA A 33 -10.70 4.14 20.28
C ALA A 33 -9.54 3.42 19.57
N PHE A 34 -9.00 2.37 20.19
CA PHE A 34 -7.93 1.56 19.60
C PHE A 34 -8.40 0.81 18.34
N VAL A 35 -9.61 0.23 18.35
CA VAL A 35 -10.21 -0.42 17.17
C VAL A 35 -10.44 0.59 16.04
N VAL A 36 -10.95 1.78 16.35
CA VAL A 36 -11.13 2.85 15.34
C VAL A 36 -9.76 3.28 14.77
N PHE A 37 -8.76 3.43 15.61
CA PHE A 37 -7.41 3.76 15.17
C PHE A 37 -6.80 2.68 14.28
N LEU A 38 -6.91 1.40 14.66
CA LEU A 38 -6.41 0.28 13.86
C LEU A 38 -7.15 0.12 12.54
N THR A 39 -8.46 0.32 12.52
CA THR A 39 -9.24 0.27 11.27
C THR A 39 -8.86 1.44 10.35
N PHE A 40 -8.66 2.65 10.89
CA PHE A 40 -8.16 3.78 10.11
C PHE A 40 -6.75 3.53 9.55
N ALA A 41 -5.80 3.17 10.40
CA ALA A 41 -4.43 2.87 9.97
C ALA A 41 -4.40 1.71 8.97
N GLY A 42 -5.18 0.65 9.22
CA GLY A 42 -5.30 -0.51 8.36
C GLY A 42 -5.91 -0.18 7.00
N THR A 43 -6.95 0.65 6.95
CA THR A 43 -7.56 1.09 5.68
C THR A 43 -6.60 1.98 4.88
N VAL A 44 -5.89 2.92 5.51
CA VAL A 44 -4.87 3.73 4.85
C VAL A 44 -3.76 2.84 4.27
N LEU A 45 -3.26 1.87 5.05
CA LEU A 45 -2.24 0.93 4.60
C LEU A 45 -2.74 0.06 3.44
N LEU A 46 -3.97 -0.47 3.53
CA LEU A 46 -4.60 -1.26 2.47
C LEU A 46 -4.73 -0.45 1.18
N LEU A 47 -5.22 0.79 1.26
CA LEU A 47 -5.35 1.67 0.11
C LEU A 47 -3.98 1.96 -0.52
N LEU A 48 -2.95 2.21 0.29
CA LEU A 48 -1.59 2.41 -0.20
C LEU A 48 -1.07 1.17 -0.94
N LEU A 49 -1.27 -0.02 -0.38
CA LEU A 49 -0.91 -1.28 -1.03
C LEU A 49 -1.66 -1.50 -2.33
N LEU A 50 -2.95 -1.17 -2.39
CA LEU A 50 -3.74 -1.25 -3.62
C LEU A 50 -3.24 -0.28 -4.70
N VAL A 51 -2.87 0.94 -4.32
CA VAL A 51 -2.26 1.92 -5.23
C VAL A 51 -0.94 1.39 -5.78
N ILE A 52 -0.08 0.85 -4.90
CA ILE A 52 1.18 0.24 -5.33
C ILE A 52 0.91 -0.92 -6.28
N ALA A 53 0.01 -1.84 -5.93
CA ALA A 53 -0.35 -2.97 -6.79
C ALA A 53 -0.91 -2.51 -8.14
N HIS A 54 -1.81 -1.52 -8.17
CA HIS A 54 -2.37 -1.00 -9.40
C HIS A 54 -1.30 -0.29 -10.26
N CYS A 55 -0.43 0.53 -9.66
CA CYS A 55 0.68 1.17 -10.36
C CYS A 55 1.69 0.15 -10.88
N CYS A 56 2.06 -0.86 -10.09
CA CYS A 56 2.96 -1.93 -10.52
C CYS A 56 2.34 -2.79 -11.64
N CYS A 57 1.05 -3.16 -11.54
CA CYS A 57 0.37 -3.88 -12.61
C CYS A 57 0.17 -3.03 -13.87
N HIS A 58 -0.07 -1.72 -13.75
CA HIS A 58 -0.24 -0.83 -14.92
C HIS A 58 1.10 -0.45 -15.58
N CYS A 59 2.18 -0.37 -14.81
CA CYS A 59 3.53 -0.04 -15.31
C CYS A 59 4.32 -1.28 -15.77
N CYS A 60 4.05 -2.48 -15.25
CA CYS A 60 4.77 -3.71 -15.60
C CYS A 60 4.01 -4.64 -16.55
N CYS A 61 2.71 -4.43 -16.80
CA CYS A 61 2.05 -5.10 -17.91
C CYS A 61 2.33 -4.33 -19.20
N PRO A 62 2.97 -4.92 -20.23
CA PRO A 62 2.99 -4.30 -21.55
C PRO A 62 1.54 -4.11 -21.96
N SER A 63 1.14 -2.85 -22.09
CA SER A 63 -0.20 -2.47 -22.53
C SER A 63 -0.48 -3.15 -23.86
N THR A 64 -1.17 -4.28 -23.84
CA THR A 64 -1.75 -4.94 -25.01
C THR A 64 -3.00 -4.20 -25.48
N LYS A 65 -3.04 -2.88 -25.29
CA LYS A 65 -3.94 -2.03 -26.05
C LYS A 65 -3.23 -1.78 -27.37
N PRO A 66 -3.65 -2.38 -28.50
CA PRO A 66 -3.23 -1.88 -29.77
C PRO A 66 -3.76 -0.45 -29.84
N ARG A 67 -2.87 0.52 -29.64
CA ARG A 67 -3.09 1.89 -30.09
C ARG A 67 -3.33 1.73 -31.57
N LYS A 68 -4.61 1.65 -31.97
CA LYS A 68 -5.01 1.86 -33.35
C LYS A 68 -4.60 3.29 -33.64
N GLU A 69 -3.36 3.45 -34.06
CA GLU A 69 -2.95 4.59 -34.86
C GLU A 69 -3.86 4.56 -36.07
N ARG A 70 -4.97 5.29 -35.97
CA ARG A 70 -5.73 5.64 -37.16
C ARG A 70 -4.74 6.47 -37.98
N PRO A 71 -4.44 6.11 -39.24
CA PRO A 71 -3.76 7.03 -40.13
C PRO A 71 -4.64 8.28 -40.21
N LYS A 72 -4.20 9.37 -39.59
CA LYS A 72 -4.82 10.69 -39.78
C LYS A 72 -4.18 11.28 -41.02
N GLY A 73 -4.63 10.80 -42.18
CA GLY A 73 -4.33 11.35 -43.49
C GLY A 73 -5.42 10.86 -44.43
N ILE A 74 -6.14 11.79 -45.06
CA ILE A 74 -6.91 11.45 -46.25
C ILE A 74 -5.86 11.28 -47.35
N ASP A 75 -5.81 10.11 -47.97
CA ASP A 75 -5.01 9.91 -49.17
C ASP A 75 -5.54 10.86 -50.24
N ASN A 76 -4.75 11.89 -50.57
CA ASN A 76 -5.07 12.83 -51.64
C ASN A 76 -4.84 12.14 -52.98
N LEU A 77 -5.87 11.46 -53.49
CA LEU A 77 -5.93 10.86 -54.83
C LEU A 77 -5.98 11.90 -55.97
N ALA A 78 -5.82 13.19 -55.66
CA ALA A 78 -5.83 14.28 -56.62
C ALA A 78 -4.48 14.45 -57.38
N MET A 79 -3.52 13.55 -57.17
CA MET A 79 -2.23 13.49 -57.89
C MET A 79 -2.04 12.16 -58.63
N GLU A 80 -3.12 11.62 -59.20
CA GLU A 80 -3.01 10.70 -60.34
C GLU A 80 -3.27 11.52 -61.61
N PRO A 81 -2.50 11.27 -62.69
CA PRO A 81 -1.67 12.23 -63.43
C PRO A 81 -2.38 13.39 -64.15
#